data_AF-A0A109RT01-F1
#
_entry.id   AF-A0A109RT01-F1
#
_cell.length_a   1.000
_cell.length_b   1.000
_cell.length_c   1.000
_cell.angle_alpha   90.00
_cell.angle_beta   90.00
_cell.angle_gamma   90.00
#
_symmetry.space_group_name_H-M   'P 1'
#
loop_
_entity.id
_entity.type
_entity.pdbx_description
1 polymer ?
#
loop_
_entity_poly.entity_id
_entity_poly.type
_entity_poly.pdbx_seq_one_letter_code
_entity_poly.pdbx_strand_id
1 'polypeptide(L)'
;MYPRAGFYPKPATEALLSALLALPASDMCDALGISLETHLGYLTGQIPTPKIVFLFAQVIAGQELGKGWGKFSGMRIEGDWLVLPGYDKKEGIRYEELKNLWHTRQTLALASGYTRTIEKLMLERDFYKRQCRKEARFGMMLNQIIP
;
A
#
# COMPACT_ATOMS: atom_id res chain seq x y z
N MET A 1 -18.21 -8.40 -34.88
CA MET A 1 -18.95 -7.21 -34.39
C MET A 1 -18.31 -6.85 -33.04
N TYR A 2 -17.96 -5.59 -32.81
CA TYR A 2 -17.17 -5.16 -31.64
C TYR A 2 -18.08 -4.66 -30.50
N PRO A 3 -17.68 -4.80 -29.22
CA PRO A 3 -18.45 -4.31 -28.09
C PRO A 3 -18.68 -2.80 -28.17
N ARG A 4 -19.85 -2.36 -27.72
CA ARG A 4 -20.31 -0.96 -27.85
C ARG A 4 -20.70 -0.42 -26.48
N ALA A 5 -20.21 0.77 -26.13
CA ALA A 5 -20.67 1.48 -24.94
C ALA A 5 -22.02 2.17 -25.19
N GLY A 6 -22.96 1.99 -24.24
CA GLY A 6 -24.24 2.70 -24.22
C GLY A 6 -24.18 4.08 -23.55
N PHE A 7 -23.00 4.60 -23.22
CA PHE A 7 -22.82 5.81 -22.40
C PHE A 7 -21.68 6.72 -22.91
N TYR A 8 -21.63 7.95 -22.38
CA TYR A 8 -20.61 8.95 -22.69
C TYR A 8 -19.78 9.35 -21.45
N PRO A 9 -18.48 9.68 -21.61
CA PRO A 9 -17.68 9.53 -22.82
C PRO A 9 -17.51 8.06 -23.23
N LYS A 10 -17.44 7.79 -24.54
CA LYS A 10 -17.30 6.43 -25.07
C LYS A 10 -15.89 5.92 -24.77
N PRO A 11 -15.70 4.86 -23.95
CA PRO A 11 -14.39 4.25 -23.77
C PRO A 11 -13.90 3.61 -25.07
N ALA A 12 -12.58 3.44 -25.19
CA ALA A 12 -11.99 2.67 -26.28
C ALA A 12 -12.54 1.24 -26.30
N THR A 13 -12.72 0.66 -27.48
CA THR A 13 -13.22 -0.72 -27.67
C THR A 13 -12.32 -1.75 -26.97
N GLU A 14 -11.01 -1.52 -26.96
CA GLU A 14 -10.03 -2.35 -26.25
C GLU A 14 -10.26 -2.33 -24.73
N ALA A 15 -10.58 -1.17 -24.16
CA ALA A 15 -10.85 -1.03 -22.73
C ALA A 15 -12.16 -1.71 -22.33
N LEU A 16 -13.15 -1.78 -23.23
CA LEU A 16 -14.39 -2.54 -23.00
C LEU A 16 -14.12 -4.04 -23.03
N LEU A 17 -13.31 -4.52 -23.98
CA LEU A 17 -12.95 -5.93 -24.08
C LEU A 17 -12.14 -6.38 -22.87
N SER A 18 -11.10 -5.62 -22.49
CA SER A 18 -10.26 -5.95 -21.35
C SER A 18 -11.05 -5.96 -20.04
N ALA A 19 -12.00 -5.02 -19.88
CA ALA A 19 -12.87 -4.99 -18.70
C ALA A 19 -13.81 -6.20 -18.64
N LEU A 20 -14.52 -6.50 -19.75
CA LEU A 20 -15.53 -7.56 -19.77
C LEU A 20 -14.94 -8.97 -19.73
N LEU A 21 -13.71 -9.16 -20.23
CA LEU A 21 -12.99 -10.44 -20.24
C LEU A 21 -12.10 -10.66 -19.01
N ALA A 22 -12.19 -9.78 -18.01
CA ALA A 22 -11.33 -9.85 -16.82
C ALA A 22 -11.57 -11.09 -15.94
N LEU A 23 -12.75 -11.69 -16.02
CA LEU A 23 -13.10 -12.93 -15.33
C LEU A 23 -13.67 -13.95 -16.32
N PRO A 24 -13.73 -15.23 -15.94
CA PRO A 24 -14.54 -16.21 -16.63
C PRO A 24 -15.99 -15.71 -16.76
N ALA A 25 -16.63 -16.03 -17.89
CA ALA A 25 -17.97 -15.54 -18.18
C ALA A 25 -19.00 -15.94 -17.11
N SER A 26 -18.85 -17.12 -16.48
CA SER A 26 -19.68 -17.56 -15.35
C SER A 26 -19.60 -16.58 -14.18
N ASP A 27 -18.38 -16.31 -13.72
CA ASP A 27 -18.11 -15.57 -12.50
C ASP A 27 -18.49 -14.09 -12.68
N MET A 28 -18.32 -13.56 -13.88
CA MET A 28 -18.75 -12.21 -14.24
C MET A 28 -20.29 -12.09 -14.26
N CYS A 29 -21.00 -13.12 -14.74
CA CYS A 29 -22.46 -13.15 -14.73
C CYS A 29 -23.01 -13.20 -13.30
N ASP A 30 -22.42 -14.04 -12.45
CA ASP A 30 -22.77 -14.14 -11.03
C ASP A 30 -22.52 -12.82 -10.30
N ALA A 31 -21.38 -12.18 -10.54
CA ALA A 31 -21.01 -10.91 -9.91
C ALA A 31 -21.91 -9.74 -10.33
N LEU A 32 -22.39 -9.72 -11.57
CA LEU A 32 -23.28 -8.69 -12.11
C LEU A 32 -24.77 -9.00 -11.92
N GLY A 33 -25.13 -10.23 -11.54
CA GLY A 33 -26.52 -10.69 -11.46
C GLY A 33 -27.22 -10.71 -12.82
N ILE A 34 -26.49 -11.04 -13.89
CA ILE A 34 -26.99 -11.06 -15.28
C ILE A 34 -26.92 -12.46 -15.90
N SER A 35 -27.68 -12.67 -16.95
CA SER A 35 -27.62 -13.93 -17.71
C SER A 35 -26.39 -14.02 -18.62
N LEU A 36 -25.97 -15.24 -18.94
CA LEU A 36 -24.86 -15.49 -19.86
C LEU A 36 -25.14 -14.93 -21.26
N GLU A 37 -26.37 -15.03 -21.74
CA GLU A 37 -26.80 -14.46 -23.03
C GLU A 37 -26.62 -12.94 -23.07
N THR A 38 -27.02 -12.24 -22.00
CA THR A 38 -26.83 -10.79 -21.90
C THR A 38 -25.35 -10.41 -21.88
N HIS A 39 -24.50 -11.20 -21.22
CA HIS A 39 -23.06 -10.97 -21.18
C HIS A 39 -22.39 -11.19 -22.55
N LEU A 40 -22.75 -12.26 -23.26
CA LEU A 40 -22.32 -12.50 -24.65
C LEU A 40 -22.82 -11.39 -25.60
N GLY A 41 -24.03 -10.90 -25.37
CA GLY A 41 -24.59 -9.74 -26.09
C GLY A 41 -23.73 -8.49 -25.94
N TYR A 42 -23.15 -8.25 -24.75
CA TYR A 42 -22.19 -7.16 -24.52
C TYR A 42 -20.87 -7.37 -25.25
N LEU A 43 -20.30 -8.58 -25.18
CA LEU A 43 -19.02 -8.91 -25.84
C LEU A 43 -19.10 -8.80 -27.36
N THR A 44 -20.20 -9.28 -27.94
CA THR A 44 -20.45 -9.22 -29.39
C THR A 44 -20.89 -7.83 -29.86
N GLY A 45 -21.27 -6.94 -28.95
CA GLY A 45 -21.80 -5.62 -29.25
C GLY A 45 -23.22 -5.62 -29.83
N GLN A 46 -23.95 -6.73 -29.69
CA GLN A 46 -25.38 -6.80 -30.00
C GLN A 46 -26.19 -5.94 -29.04
N ILE A 47 -25.81 -5.96 -27.76
CA ILE A 47 -26.40 -5.14 -26.70
C ILE A 47 -25.34 -4.11 -26.27
N PRO A 48 -25.68 -2.81 -26.18
CA PRO A 48 -24.74 -1.82 -25.68
C PRO A 48 -24.46 -2.04 -24.18
N THR A 49 -23.19 -2.03 -23.79
CA THR A 49 -22.77 -2.20 -22.39
C THR A 49 -23.19 -0.99 -21.56
N PRO A 50 -23.97 -1.18 -20.48
CA PRO A 50 -24.33 -0.11 -19.55
C PRO A 50 -23.11 0.46 -18.80
N LYS A 51 -23.19 1.72 -18.38
CA LYS A 51 -22.11 2.40 -17.65
C LYS A 51 -21.73 1.69 -16.35
N ILE A 52 -22.73 1.20 -15.62
CA ILE A 52 -22.53 0.52 -14.33
C ILE A 52 -21.77 -0.80 -14.54
N VAL A 53 -22.18 -1.59 -15.53
CA VAL A 53 -21.52 -2.84 -15.91
C VAL A 53 -20.06 -2.59 -16.28
N PHE A 54 -19.80 -1.56 -17.08
CA PHE A 54 -18.44 -1.19 -17.45
C PHE A 54 -17.59 -0.74 -16.27
N LEU A 55 -18.12 0.11 -15.39
CA LEU A 55 -17.37 0.57 -14.20
C LEU A 55 -17.09 -0.58 -13.23
N PHE A 56 -18.05 -1.49 -13.05
CA PHE A 56 -17.86 -2.67 -12.23
C PHE A 56 -16.81 -3.62 -12.84
N ALA A 57 -16.93 -3.90 -14.14
CA ALA A 57 -15.95 -4.68 -14.88
C ALA A 57 -14.56 -4.00 -14.85
N GLN A 58 -14.48 -2.68 -14.86
CA GLN A 58 -13.23 -1.94 -14.65
C GLN A 58 -12.68 -2.04 -13.23
N VAL A 59 -13.51 -2.20 -12.20
CA VAL A 59 -13.03 -2.44 -10.82
C VAL A 59 -12.54 -3.88 -10.65
N ILE A 60 -13.11 -4.81 -11.40
CA ILE A 60 -12.65 -6.20 -11.44
C ILE A 60 -11.38 -6.34 -12.26
N ALA A 61 -11.35 -5.72 -13.45
CA ALA A 61 -10.24 -5.76 -14.39
C ALA A 61 -9.09 -4.86 -13.96
N GLY A 62 -9.44 -3.65 -13.54
CA GLY A 62 -8.56 -2.71 -12.88
C GLY A 62 -8.40 -3.19 -11.46
N GLN A 63 -7.32 -3.91 -11.22
CA GLN A 63 -6.85 -4.21 -9.87
C GLN A 63 -6.56 -2.93 -9.07
N GLU A 64 -6.67 -1.73 -9.68
CA GLU A 64 -6.42 -0.42 -9.10
C GLU A 64 -7.68 0.22 -8.49
N LEU A 65 -7.59 0.64 -7.23
CA LEU A 65 -8.66 1.34 -6.51
C LEU A 65 -8.87 2.76 -7.08
N GLY A 66 -10.12 3.13 -7.34
CA GLY A 66 -10.47 4.45 -7.86
C GLY A 66 -10.31 5.60 -6.84
N LYS A 67 -10.48 6.85 -7.33
CA LYS A 67 -10.35 8.09 -6.54
C LYS A 67 -11.27 8.19 -5.31
N GLY A 68 -12.35 7.41 -5.26
CA GLY A 68 -13.28 7.38 -4.13
C GLY A 68 -12.70 6.77 -2.84
N TRP A 69 -11.56 6.09 -2.93
CA TRP A 69 -10.94 5.36 -1.81
C TRP A 69 -9.95 6.20 -0.99
N GLY A 70 -9.91 7.53 -1.22
CA GLY A 70 -9.06 8.44 -0.47
C GLY A 70 -7.58 8.10 -0.57
N LYS A 71 -6.92 7.84 0.57
CA LYS A 71 -5.48 7.47 0.62
C LYS A 71 -5.17 6.10 -0.02
N PHE A 72 -6.19 5.27 -0.24
CA PHE A 72 -6.06 3.99 -0.93
C PHE A 72 -6.27 4.12 -2.44
N SER A 73 -6.59 5.32 -2.95
CA SER A 73 -6.70 5.56 -4.38
C SER A 73 -5.40 5.19 -5.11
N GLY A 74 -5.52 4.41 -6.18
CA GLY A 74 -4.42 3.95 -7.01
C GLY A 74 -3.63 2.77 -6.42
N MET A 75 -4.05 2.20 -5.28
CA MET A 75 -3.49 0.93 -4.85
C MET A 75 -3.96 -0.19 -5.77
N ARG A 76 -3.07 -1.12 -6.09
CA ARG A 76 -3.38 -2.23 -6.97
C ARG A 76 -2.96 -3.58 -6.41
N ILE A 77 -3.73 -4.62 -6.72
CA ILE A 77 -3.43 -5.98 -6.27
C ILE A 77 -2.83 -6.77 -7.43
N GLU A 78 -1.52 -6.97 -7.48
CA GLU A 78 -0.85 -7.75 -8.52
C GLU A 78 -0.52 -9.17 -8.03
N GLY A 79 -1.47 -10.09 -8.17
CA GLY A 79 -1.36 -11.45 -7.59
C GLY A 79 -1.42 -11.38 -6.07
N ASP A 80 -0.38 -11.89 -5.39
CA ASP A 80 -0.27 -11.83 -3.92
C ASP A 80 0.29 -10.50 -3.37
N TRP A 81 0.51 -9.50 -4.23
CA TRP A 81 1.13 -8.24 -3.87
C TRP A 81 0.12 -7.10 -3.84
N LEU A 82 0.06 -6.39 -2.72
CA LEU A 82 -0.60 -5.10 -2.62
C LEU A 82 0.42 -4.00 -2.95
N VAL A 83 0.31 -3.42 -4.14
CA VAL A 83 1.20 -2.38 -4.65
C VAL A 83 0.59 -1.01 -4.37
N LEU A 84 1.38 -0.16 -3.72
CA LEU A 84 1.01 1.22 -3.39
C LEU A 84 1.13 2.12 -4.64
N PRO A 85 0.33 3.19 -4.75
CA PRO A 85 0.42 4.11 -5.89
C PRO A 85 1.81 4.75 -5.96
N GLY A 86 2.45 4.65 -7.12
CA GLY A 86 3.80 5.20 -7.36
C GLY A 86 4.96 4.30 -6.92
N TYR A 87 4.67 3.12 -6.38
CA TYR A 87 5.67 2.12 -6.00
C TYR A 87 5.68 0.96 -6.99
N ASP A 88 6.84 0.35 -7.16
CA ASP A 88 6.99 -0.86 -7.98
C ASP A 88 6.54 -2.10 -7.20
N LYS A 89 6.28 -3.19 -7.93
CA LYS A 89 5.87 -4.47 -7.33
C LYS A 89 6.83 -4.97 -6.24
N LYS A 90 8.13 -4.69 -6.36
CA LYS A 90 9.16 -5.06 -5.38
C LYS A 90 9.02 -4.34 -4.03
N GLU A 91 8.40 -3.17 -4.04
CA GLU A 91 8.15 -2.33 -2.87
C GLU A 91 6.69 -2.46 -2.38
N GLY A 92 5.90 -3.30 -3.04
CA GLY A 92 4.57 -3.69 -2.59
C GLY A 92 4.63 -4.56 -1.34
N ILE A 93 3.48 -4.68 -0.68
CA ILE A 93 3.32 -5.50 0.52
C ILE A 93 2.78 -6.86 0.10
N ARG A 94 3.43 -7.94 0.49
CA ARG A 94 2.93 -9.29 0.18
C ARG A 94 1.78 -9.66 1.11
N TYR A 95 0.82 -10.46 0.65
CA TYR A 95 -0.32 -10.89 1.46
C TYR A 95 0.10 -11.60 2.77
N GLU A 96 1.18 -12.39 2.73
CA GLU A 96 1.72 -13.04 3.93
C GLU A 96 2.27 -12.03 4.95
N GLU A 97 2.81 -10.90 4.50
CA GLU A 97 3.33 -9.85 5.38
C GLU A 97 2.20 -9.10 6.08
N LEU A 98 1.01 -9.01 5.46
CA LEU A 98 -0.17 -8.43 6.10
C LEU A 98 -0.55 -9.19 7.37
N LYS A 99 -0.40 -10.52 7.40
CA LYS A 99 -0.65 -11.33 8.60
C LYS A 99 0.32 -11.00 9.73
N ASN A 100 1.54 -10.61 9.37
CA ASN A 100 2.61 -10.30 10.32
C ASN A 100 2.67 -8.81 10.69
N LEU A 101 1.75 -7.97 10.21
CA LEU A 101 1.71 -6.52 10.48
C LEU A 101 1.69 -6.20 11.97
N TRP A 102 1.00 -7.03 12.76
CA TRP A 102 0.98 -6.83 14.20
C TRP A 102 2.37 -6.99 14.81
N HIS A 103 3.09 -8.05 14.46
CA HIS A 103 4.43 -8.31 14.93
C HIS A 103 5.43 -7.24 14.44
N THR A 104 5.35 -6.83 13.17
CA THR A 104 6.24 -5.79 12.65
C THR A 104 6.02 -4.45 13.35
N ARG A 105 4.77 -4.07 13.63
CA ARG A 105 4.46 -2.87 14.43
C ARG A 105 5.04 -2.95 15.84
N GLN A 106 4.92 -4.10 16.51
CA GLN A 106 5.50 -4.30 17.84
C GLN A 106 7.03 -4.18 17.80
N THR A 107 7.69 -4.82 16.83
CA THR A 107 9.15 -4.74 16.68
C THR A 107 9.61 -3.32 16.39
N LEU A 108 8.90 -2.57 15.55
CA LEU A 108 9.20 -1.16 15.28
C LEU A 108 9.04 -0.28 16.52
N ALA A 109 7.97 -0.49 17.30
CA ALA A 109 7.76 0.22 18.55
C ALA A 109 8.88 -0.06 19.55
N LEU A 110 9.26 -1.34 19.71
CA LEU A 110 10.38 -1.75 20.56
C LEU A 110 11.70 -1.12 20.09
N ALA A 111 12.02 -1.22 18.81
CA ALA A 111 13.22 -0.64 18.23
C ALA A 111 13.30 0.86 18.52
N SER A 112 12.20 1.61 18.29
CA SER A 112 12.15 3.05 18.58
C SER A 112 12.35 3.36 20.07
N GLY A 113 11.85 2.50 20.96
CA GLY A 113 12.08 2.59 22.40
C GLY A 113 13.55 2.40 22.75
N TYR A 114 14.18 1.35 22.22
CA TYR A 114 15.60 1.07 22.43
C TYR A 114 16.49 2.20 21.92
N THR A 115 16.19 2.80 20.77
CA THR A 115 16.94 3.94 20.24
C THR A 115 16.96 5.09 21.25
N ARG A 116 15.80 5.45 21.82
CA ARG A 116 15.70 6.52 22.83
C ARG A 116 16.48 6.20 24.10
N THR A 117 16.46 4.94 24.56
CA THR A 117 17.22 4.53 25.74
C THR A 117 18.72 4.62 25.48
N ILE A 118 19.18 4.16 24.31
CA ILE A 118 20.59 4.25 23.91
C ILE A 118 21.03 5.71 23.88
N GLU A 119 20.24 6.60 23.27
CA GLU A 119 20.53 8.04 23.24
C GLU A 119 20.68 8.62 24.65
N LYS A 120 19.77 8.27 25.57
CA LYS A 120 19.84 8.72 26.96
C LYS A 120 21.12 8.24 27.66
N LEU A 121 21.44 6.95 27.54
CA LEU A 121 22.66 6.38 28.14
C LEU A 121 23.94 6.98 27.55
N MET A 122 23.94 7.29 26.26
CA MET A 122 25.06 7.99 25.61
C MET A 122 25.25 9.39 26.22
N LEU A 123 24.16 10.15 26.39
CA LEU A 123 24.20 11.46 27.03
C LEU A 123 24.70 11.40 28.47
N GLU A 124 24.20 10.44 29.26
CA GLU A 124 24.63 10.24 30.66
C GLU A 124 26.11 9.87 30.74
N ARG A 125 26.57 8.92 29.93
CA ARG A 125 27.99 8.55 29.84
C ARG A 125 28.86 9.76 29.53
N ASP A 126 28.46 10.58 28.58
CA ASP A 126 29.25 11.74 28.15
C ASP A 126 29.22 12.88 29.16
N PHE A 127 28.14 12.98 29.96
CA PHE A 127 28.09 13.83 31.14
C PHE A 127 29.11 13.37 32.21
N TYR A 128 29.09 12.11 32.62
CA TYR A 128 30.01 11.58 33.63
C TYR A 128 31.47 11.69 33.21
N LYS A 129 31.80 11.38 31.95
CA LYS A 129 33.16 11.57 31.42
C LYS A 129 33.63 13.02 31.54
N ARG A 130 32.76 13.98 31.28
CA ARG A 130 33.09 15.41 31.43
C ARG A 130 33.26 15.79 32.89
N GLN A 131 32.44 15.24 33.78
CA GLN A 131 32.52 15.53 35.21
C GLN A 131 33.80 14.96 35.84
N CYS A 132 34.16 13.71 35.58
CA CYS A 132 35.41 13.13 36.07
C CYS A 132 36.64 13.93 35.60
N ARG A 133 36.64 14.43 34.36
CA ARG A 133 37.70 15.31 33.85
C ARG A 133 37.78 16.64 34.60
N LYS A 134 36.64 17.23 34.97
CA LYS A 134 36.59 18.46 35.77
C LYS A 134 37.10 18.21 37.19
N GLU A 135 36.61 17.15 37.84
CA GLU A 135 37.01 16.76 39.19
C GLU A 135 38.51 16.45 39.27
N ALA A 136 39.05 15.70 38.31
CA ALA A 136 40.49 15.44 38.23
C ALA A 136 41.31 16.74 38.10
N ARG A 137 40.84 17.70 37.29
CA ARG A 137 41.49 19.00 37.13
C ARG A 137 41.45 19.82 38.42
N PHE A 138 40.31 19.85 39.12
CA PHE A 138 40.19 20.56 40.39
C PHE A 138 41.00 19.88 41.51
N GLY A 139 41.03 18.55 41.56
CA GLY A 139 41.87 17.80 42.50
C GLY A 139 43.36 18.06 42.30
N MET A 140 43.82 18.12 41.04
CA MET A 140 45.20 18.51 40.72
C MET A 140 45.52 19.94 41.18
N MET A 141 44.58 20.88 41.03
CA MET A 141 44.77 22.26 41.50
C MET A 141 44.83 22.34 43.03
N LEU A 142 43.99 21.59 43.76
CA LEU A 142 44.01 21.58 45.22
C LEU A 142 45.32 21.02 45.78
N ASN A 143 45.84 19.94 45.20
CA ASN A 143 47.17 19.40 45.56
C ASN A 143 48.33 20.36 45.28
N GLN A 144 48.16 21.36 44.40
CA GLN A 144 49.20 22.38 44.16
C GLN A 144 49.15 23.52 45.20
N ILE A 145 48.01 23.71 45.87
CA ILE A 145 47.80 24.81 46.83
C ILE A 145 48.00 24.33 48.27
N ILE A 146 47.64 23.08 48.57
CA ILE A 146 47.79 22.45 49.88
C ILE A 146 48.86 21.34 49.74
N PRO A 147 50.10 21.55 50.23
CA PRO A 147 51.14 20.53 50.22
C PRO A 147 50.89 19.41 51.23
#